data_AF-W9ZL18-F1
#
_entry.id   AF-W9ZL18-F1
#
_cell.length_a   1.000
_cell.length_b   1.000
_cell.length_c   1.000
_cell.angle_alpha   90.00
_cell.angle_beta   90.00
_cell.angle_gamma   90.00
#
_symmetry.space_group_name_H-M   'P 1'
#
loop_
_entity.id
_entity.type
_entity.pdbx_description
1 polymer ?
#
loop_
_entity_poly.entity_id
_entity_poly.type
_entity_poly.pdbx_seq_one_letter_code
_entity_poly.pdbx_strand_id
1 'polypeptide(L)'
;MDTPSTSTANTATATATATATAIFSPDDEQDLLRSGLLTPPVDGMRRIHKRRFNRDSDVDNSHIPLSPLPLQSSATESDAALFFTVPDSLISLATLQYLGFDDDTAKKIWQQWTNRPVGPVLREIDDDNSGGGEGGPGPSVTFSDFAMGYVRGLQIDTYDEEDESWFDCLSRCGIAPSLQKAIMDPVFKKCRLSETCVFWICDTMDLRYQGLEGARRASWERQLAIQRAASRPESG
;
A
#
# COMPACT_ATOMS: atom_id res chain seq x y z
N MET A 1 -19.03 30.43 -31.71
CA MET A 1 -19.78 29.72 -30.65
C MET A 1 -18.80 28.73 -30.06
N ASP A 2 -18.09 29.17 -29.03
CA ASP A 2 -17.08 28.38 -28.33
C ASP A 2 -17.74 27.44 -27.35
N THR A 3 -17.35 26.17 -27.39
CA THR A 3 -17.67 25.17 -26.36
C THR A 3 -16.54 25.13 -25.33
N PRO A 4 -16.80 25.34 -24.03
CA PRO A 4 -15.87 24.97 -22.96
C PRO A 4 -16.45 23.80 -22.17
N SER A 5 -15.96 22.57 -22.34
CA SER A 5 -16.43 21.41 -21.54
C SER A 5 -15.43 20.24 -21.48
N THR A 6 -14.14 20.49 -21.21
CA THR A 6 -13.17 19.39 -21.05
C THR A 6 -12.30 19.48 -19.78
N SER A 7 -12.31 20.61 -19.06
CA SER A 7 -11.45 20.81 -17.87
C SER A 7 -12.03 20.21 -16.58
N THR A 8 -13.35 20.26 -16.42
CA THR A 8 -14.03 19.84 -15.18
C THR A 8 -14.15 18.32 -15.05
N ALA A 9 -14.28 17.59 -16.16
CA ALA A 9 -14.42 16.14 -16.18
C ALA A 9 -13.12 15.43 -15.74
N ASN A 10 -11.96 15.86 -16.26
CA ASN A 10 -10.66 15.27 -15.91
C ASN A 10 -10.31 15.45 -14.43
N THR A 11 -10.68 16.59 -13.84
CA THR A 11 -10.44 16.88 -12.42
C THR A 11 -11.34 16.02 -11.52
N ALA A 12 -12.60 15.82 -11.90
CA ALA A 12 -13.54 14.99 -11.15
C ALA A 12 -13.15 13.50 -11.17
N THR A 13 -12.74 12.96 -12.33
CA THR A 13 -12.28 11.57 -12.46
C THR A 13 -10.98 11.32 -11.69
N ALA A 14 -10.02 12.25 -11.75
CA ALA A 14 -8.77 12.14 -10.98
C ALA A 14 -9.01 12.20 -9.46
N THR A 15 -9.94 13.05 -9.02
CA THR A 15 -10.31 13.16 -7.60
C THR A 15 -11.07 11.92 -7.13
N ALA A 16 -12.00 11.38 -7.93
CA ALA A 16 -12.72 10.15 -7.62
C ALA A 16 -11.78 8.93 -7.52
N THR A 17 -10.79 8.85 -8.42
CA THR A 17 -9.76 7.78 -8.40
C THR A 17 -8.84 7.91 -7.18
N ALA A 18 -8.51 9.14 -6.78
CA ALA A 18 -7.73 9.39 -5.57
C ALA A 18 -8.47 8.91 -4.30
N THR A 19 -9.76 9.22 -4.16
CA THR A 19 -10.57 8.73 -3.02
C THR A 19 -10.79 7.22 -3.07
N ALA A 20 -10.90 6.64 -4.26
CA ALA A 20 -11.11 5.20 -4.45
C ALA A 20 -9.89 4.35 -4.06
N THR A 21 -8.70 4.95 -3.98
CA THR A 21 -7.45 4.24 -3.66
C THR A 21 -6.83 4.69 -2.34
N ALA A 22 -7.35 5.74 -1.69
CA ALA A 22 -6.87 6.24 -0.40
C ALA A 22 -6.88 5.15 0.69
N ILE A 23 -5.84 5.14 1.53
CA ILE A 23 -5.74 4.21 2.68
C ILE A 23 -6.50 4.74 3.89
N PHE A 24 -6.60 6.05 4.06
CA PHE A 24 -7.34 6.66 5.17
C PHE A 24 -8.62 7.30 4.64
N SER A 25 -9.74 7.06 5.33
CA SER A 25 -11.01 7.68 4.98
C SER A 25 -11.07 9.12 5.52
N PRO A 26 -11.79 10.05 4.86
CA PRO A 26 -11.65 11.48 5.16
C PRO A 26 -11.87 11.91 6.63
N ASP A 27 -12.89 11.36 7.31
CA ASP A 27 -13.20 11.73 8.70
C ASP A 27 -12.19 11.13 9.68
N ASP A 28 -11.77 9.88 9.44
CA ASP A 28 -10.75 9.20 10.25
C ASP A 28 -9.36 9.83 10.04
N GLU A 29 -9.00 10.16 8.81
CA GLU A 29 -7.79 10.89 8.46
C GLU A 29 -7.71 12.22 9.23
N GLN A 30 -8.80 12.99 9.21
CA GLN A 30 -8.85 14.27 9.92
C GLN A 30 -8.73 14.09 11.44
N ASP A 31 -9.39 13.09 12.02
CA ASP A 31 -9.33 12.79 13.45
C ASP A 31 -7.91 12.36 13.88
N LEU A 32 -7.28 11.48 13.11
CA LEU A 32 -5.92 11.01 13.36
C LEU A 32 -4.88 12.13 13.21
N LEU A 33 -5.03 13.00 12.21
CA LEU A 33 -4.17 14.19 12.04
C LEU A 33 -4.32 15.14 13.22
N ARG A 34 -5.56 15.45 13.63
CA ARG A 34 -5.85 16.33 14.78
C ARG A 34 -5.28 15.77 16.08
N SER A 35 -5.29 14.46 16.22
CA SER A 35 -4.77 13.74 17.38
C SER A 35 -3.25 13.49 17.32
N GLY A 36 -2.57 13.91 16.25
CA GLY A 36 -1.13 13.65 16.06
C GLY A 36 -0.78 12.17 15.93
N LEU A 37 -1.73 11.32 15.53
CA LEU A 37 -1.57 9.88 15.32
C LEU A 37 -1.36 9.51 13.84
N LEU A 38 -1.49 10.49 12.94
CA LEU A 38 -1.16 10.42 11.53
C LEU A 38 -0.38 11.69 11.15
N THR A 39 0.58 11.56 10.22
CA THR A 39 1.25 12.74 9.64
C THR A 39 0.68 13.10 8.27
N PRO A 40 0.83 14.35 7.82
CA PRO A 40 0.62 14.70 6.43
C PRO A 40 1.49 13.85 5.48
N PRO A 41 1.07 13.66 4.22
CA PRO A 41 1.84 12.92 3.24
C PRO A 41 3.09 13.70 2.82
N VAL A 42 4.23 13.01 2.77
CA VAL A 42 5.51 13.48 2.22
C VAL A 42 5.95 12.44 1.20
N ASP A 43 6.10 12.86 -0.06
CA ASP A 43 6.46 11.98 -1.18
C ASP A 43 5.54 10.74 -1.33
N GLY A 44 4.24 10.92 -1.05
CA GLY A 44 3.25 9.84 -1.12
C GLY A 44 3.29 8.85 0.04
N MET A 45 4.09 9.13 1.08
CA MET A 45 4.21 8.32 2.30
C MET A 45 3.71 9.10 3.52
N ARG A 46 3.17 8.39 4.51
CA ARG A 46 2.70 8.93 5.80
C ARG A 46 3.20 8.08 6.95
N ARG A 47 3.28 8.67 8.14
CA ARG A 47 3.50 7.95 9.39
C ARG A 47 2.18 7.80 10.14
N ILE A 48 1.81 6.56 10.47
CA ILE A 48 0.62 6.20 11.24
C ILE A 48 1.06 5.56 12.56
N HIS A 49 0.46 5.98 13.67
CA HIS A 49 0.78 5.43 14.98
C HIS A 49 0.45 3.93 15.01
N LYS A 50 1.34 3.08 15.53
CA LYS A 50 1.23 1.62 15.44
C LYS A 50 -0.13 1.12 15.92
N ARG A 51 -0.63 1.63 17.05
CA ARG A 51 -1.95 1.31 17.62
C ARG A 51 -3.17 1.63 16.74
N ARG A 52 -3.00 2.43 15.68
CA ARG A 52 -4.08 2.87 14.78
C ARG A 52 -3.95 2.31 13.37
N PHE A 53 -2.94 1.47 13.12
CA PHE A 53 -2.67 0.97 11.78
C PHE A 53 -3.81 0.08 11.26
N ASN A 54 -4.12 -1.03 11.92
CA ASN A 54 -5.23 -1.92 11.56
C ASN A 54 -6.18 -2.18 12.75
N ARG A 55 -7.13 -3.09 12.57
CA ARG A 55 -8.18 -3.41 13.56
C ARG A 55 -7.62 -3.92 14.89
N ASP A 56 -6.62 -4.79 14.84
CA ASP A 56 -6.07 -5.47 16.02
C ASP A 56 -4.90 -4.71 16.64
N SER A 57 -4.36 -3.75 15.90
CA SER A 57 -3.19 -2.95 16.26
C SER A 57 -3.29 -2.28 17.63
N ASP A 58 -4.48 -1.85 18.06
CA ASP A 58 -4.65 -1.20 19.37
C ASP A 58 -4.41 -2.16 20.53
N VAL A 59 -4.80 -3.43 20.36
CA VAL A 59 -4.60 -4.50 21.33
C VAL A 59 -3.14 -4.94 21.31
N ASP A 60 -2.60 -5.25 20.12
CA ASP A 60 -1.23 -5.74 19.95
C ASP A 60 -0.18 -4.74 20.44
N ASN A 61 -0.45 -3.45 20.23
CA ASN A 61 0.45 -2.37 20.62
C ASN A 61 -0.04 -1.63 21.87
N SER A 62 -0.85 -2.27 22.72
CA SER A 62 -1.40 -1.66 23.95
C SER A 62 -0.33 -1.16 24.93
N HIS A 63 0.87 -1.75 24.88
CA HIS A 63 2.05 -1.32 25.63
C HIS A 63 2.61 0.03 25.18
N ILE A 64 2.21 0.52 24.00
CA ILE A 64 2.63 1.81 23.44
C ILE A 64 1.65 2.89 23.90
N PRO A 65 2.12 4.01 24.49
CA PRO A 65 1.22 5.11 24.86
C PRO A 65 0.65 5.80 23.61
N LEU A 66 -0.63 6.18 23.65
CA LEU A 66 -1.24 7.06 22.64
C LEU A 66 -0.84 8.51 22.93
N SER A 67 0.45 8.81 22.81
CA SER A 67 0.97 10.16 23.00
C SER A 67 0.94 10.92 21.67
N PRO A 68 0.31 12.11 21.61
CA PRO A 68 0.32 12.92 20.40
C PRO A 68 1.73 13.42 20.07
N LEU A 69 2.06 13.50 18.78
CA LEU A 69 3.32 14.07 18.30
C LEU A 69 3.50 15.52 18.78
N PRO A 70 4.70 15.91 19.23
CA PRO A 70 5.16 17.29 19.05
C PRO A 70 5.38 17.52 17.55
N LEU A 71 4.63 18.44 16.95
CA LEU A 71 4.62 18.79 15.51
C LEU A 71 6.00 19.16 14.88
N GLN A 72 7.11 19.11 15.63
CA GLN A 72 8.43 19.62 15.22
C GLN A 72 9.63 18.74 15.64
N SER A 73 9.46 17.46 15.98
CA SER A 73 10.64 16.60 16.23
C SER A 73 11.15 15.92 14.97
N SER A 74 12.44 16.12 14.68
CA SER A 74 13.22 15.26 13.79
C SER A 74 13.04 13.81 14.20
N ALA A 75 12.88 12.89 13.25
CA ALA A 75 12.71 11.47 13.50
C ALA A 75 13.82 10.94 14.43
N THR A 76 13.47 10.73 15.70
CA THR A 76 14.34 10.05 16.66
C THR A 76 14.09 8.54 16.56
N GLU A 77 14.98 7.71 17.11
CA GLU A 77 14.71 6.26 17.26
C GLU A 77 13.40 5.99 18.02
N SER A 78 12.98 6.93 18.89
CA SER A 78 11.68 6.88 19.57
C SER A 78 10.50 6.97 18.60
N ASP A 79 10.60 7.65 17.46
CA ASP A 79 9.49 7.76 16.50
C ASP A 79 9.26 6.44 15.77
N ALA A 80 10.33 5.72 15.41
CA ALA A 80 10.25 4.40 14.77
C ALA A 80 9.65 3.33 15.71
N ALA A 81 9.78 3.52 17.03
CA ALA A 81 9.12 2.68 18.01
C ALA A 81 7.59 2.89 18.03
N LEU A 82 7.11 4.10 17.72
CA LEU A 82 5.70 4.49 17.84
C LEU A 82 4.91 4.46 16.52
N PHE A 83 5.58 4.61 15.37
CA PHE A 83 4.94 4.79 14.06
C PHE A 83 5.37 3.74 13.03
N PHE A 84 4.48 3.48 12.07
CA PHE A 84 4.80 2.84 10.79
C PHE A 84 4.78 3.88 9.68
N THR A 85 5.69 3.75 8.71
CA THR A 85 5.61 4.51 7.46
C THR A 85 4.90 3.68 6.41
N VAL A 86 3.85 4.24 5.81
CA VAL A 86 2.97 3.57 4.84
C VAL A 86 2.66 4.52 3.69
N PRO A 87 2.32 4.02 2.49
CA PRO A 87 1.86 4.86 1.40
C PRO A 87 0.54 5.58 1.75
N ASP A 88 0.25 6.66 1.04
CA ASP A 88 -1.01 7.41 1.16
C ASP A 88 -2.18 6.73 0.41
N SER A 89 -1.85 6.02 -0.66
CA SER A 89 -2.80 5.32 -1.55
C SER A 89 -2.34 3.88 -1.77
N LEU A 90 -3.29 2.95 -1.92
CA LEU A 90 -3.01 1.56 -2.28
C LEU A 90 -2.36 1.44 -3.66
N ILE A 91 -2.66 2.35 -4.59
CA ILE A 91 -2.18 2.27 -5.98
C ILE A 91 -1.32 3.48 -6.25
N SER A 92 -0.01 3.34 -6.01
CA SER A 92 0.95 4.42 -6.18
C SER A 92 2.38 3.89 -6.37
N LEU A 93 3.27 4.76 -6.85
CA LEU A 93 4.71 4.47 -6.84
C LEU A 93 5.22 4.18 -5.42
N ALA A 94 4.75 4.95 -4.43
CA ALA A 94 5.11 4.77 -3.03
C ALA A 94 4.69 3.39 -2.50
N THR A 95 3.58 2.82 -2.99
CA THR A 95 3.18 1.46 -2.66
C THR A 95 4.18 0.44 -3.18
N LEU A 96 4.65 0.55 -4.44
CA LEU A 96 5.64 -0.39 -4.98
C LEU A 96 6.94 -0.36 -4.15
N GLN A 97 7.38 0.82 -3.73
CA GLN A 97 8.53 0.95 -2.82
C GLN A 97 8.24 0.32 -1.44
N TYR A 98 7.05 0.53 -0.89
CA TYR A 98 6.62 -0.08 0.38
C TYR A 98 6.57 -1.62 0.31
N LEU A 99 6.10 -2.17 -0.81
CA LEU A 99 6.09 -3.61 -1.06
C LEU A 99 7.51 -4.19 -1.07
N GLY A 100 8.50 -3.40 -1.47
CA GLY A 100 9.92 -3.70 -1.32
C GLY A 100 10.70 -3.73 -2.62
N PHE A 101 10.17 -3.18 -3.71
CA PHE A 101 10.98 -2.88 -4.88
C PHE A 101 11.97 -1.75 -4.59
N ASP A 102 13.15 -1.81 -5.22
CA ASP A 102 14.05 -0.66 -5.27
C ASP A 102 13.44 0.49 -6.10
N ASP A 103 14.02 1.68 -5.98
CA ASP A 103 13.48 2.89 -6.61
C ASP A 103 13.37 2.79 -8.14
N ASP A 104 14.35 2.18 -8.78
CA ASP A 104 14.40 2.10 -10.25
C ASP A 104 13.39 1.09 -10.77
N THR A 105 13.27 -0.06 -10.12
CA THR A 105 12.29 -1.09 -10.45
C THR A 105 10.88 -0.62 -10.14
N ALA A 106 10.66 0.03 -9.00
CA ALA A 106 9.37 0.62 -8.66
C ALA A 106 8.92 1.65 -9.71
N LYS A 107 9.81 2.56 -10.15
CA LYS A 107 9.53 3.53 -11.23
C LYS A 107 9.19 2.83 -12.54
N LYS A 108 9.92 1.77 -12.89
CA LYS A 108 9.68 0.99 -14.11
C LYS A 108 8.30 0.31 -14.09
N ILE A 109 7.96 -0.38 -12.99
CA ILE A 109 6.65 -1.03 -12.82
C ILE A 109 5.54 0.02 -12.84
N TRP A 110 5.72 1.14 -12.14
CA TRP A 110 4.75 2.24 -12.12
C TRP A 110 4.49 2.79 -13.53
N GLN A 111 5.54 3.06 -14.31
CA GLN A 111 5.41 3.53 -15.69
C GLN A 111 4.65 2.51 -16.56
N GLN A 112 4.88 1.21 -16.38
CA GLN A 112 4.15 0.17 -17.11
C GLN A 112 2.67 0.13 -16.70
N TRP A 113 2.36 0.29 -15.41
CA TRP A 113 1.00 0.34 -14.91
C TRP A 113 0.23 1.56 -15.45
N THR A 114 0.83 2.76 -15.37
CA THR A 114 0.16 4.01 -15.75
C THR A 114 0.01 4.15 -17.25
N ASN A 115 1.01 3.71 -18.04
CA ASN A 115 1.01 3.84 -19.49
C ASN A 115 0.39 2.62 -20.21
N ARG A 116 -0.23 1.69 -19.45
CA ARG A 116 -0.86 0.53 -20.03
C ARG A 116 -1.99 0.96 -20.98
N PRO A 117 -1.99 0.52 -22.25
CA PRO A 117 -3.08 0.83 -23.15
C PRO A 117 -4.36 0.11 -22.69
N VAL A 118 -5.51 0.73 -22.95
CA VAL A 118 -6.81 0.07 -22.77
C VAL A 118 -6.83 -1.15 -23.68
N GLY A 119 -7.03 -2.31 -23.07
CA GLY A 119 -6.99 -3.60 -23.74
C GLY A 119 -8.09 -4.54 -23.22
N PRO A 120 -8.07 -5.81 -23.64
CA PRO A 120 -9.10 -6.79 -23.25
C PRO A 120 -9.06 -7.12 -21.75
N VAL A 121 -7.95 -6.84 -21.06
CA VAL A 121 -7.82 -6.96 -19.60
C VAL A 121 -7.69 -5.56 -19.02
N LEU A 122 -8.70 -5.16 -18.26
CA LEU A 122 -8.76 -3.84 -17.63
C LEU A 122 -7.91 -3.80 -16.35
N ARG A 123 -7.53 -2.61 -15.90
CA ARG A 123 -7.03 -2.40 -14.53
C ARG A 123 -8.22 -2.28 -13.59
N GLU A 124 -8.02 -2.62 -12.32
CA GLU A 124 -9.04 -2.45 -11.27
C GLU A 124 -9.51 -1.00 -11.05
N ILE A 125 -8.80 -0.03 -11.63
CA ILE A 125 -9.12 1.41 -11.59
C ILE A 125 -9.73 1.93 -12.90
N ASP A 126 -9.82 1.10 -13.94
CA ASP A 126 -10.43 1.52 -15.20
C ASP A 126 -11.96 1.48 -15.05
N ASP A 127 -12.66 2.50 -15.57
CA ASP A 127 -14.11 2.54 -15.54
C ASP A 127 -14.70 1.36 -16.35
N ASP A 128 -15.59 0.59 -15.71
CA ASP A 128 -16.25 -0.63 -16.24
C ASP A 128 -17.09 -0.40 -17.51
N ASN A 129 -17.22 0.86 -17.95
CA ASN A 129 -18.02 1.26 -19.10
C ASN A 129 -17.42 0.86 -20.46
N SER A 130 -16.28 0.16 -20.49
CA SER A 130 -15.53 -0.14 -21.71
C SER A 130 -15.49 -1.63 -22.12
N GLY A 131 -16.08 -2.55 -21.35
CA GLY A 131 -15.83 -3.99 -21.54
C GLY A 131 -17.01 -4.97 -21.47
N GLY A 132 -18.23 -4.51 -21.22
CA GLY A 132 -19.39 -5.39 -21.01
C GLY A 132 -20.23 -5.65 -22.27
N GLY A 133 -19.76 -6.49 -23.18
CA GLY A 133 -20.71 -7.30 -23.97
C GLY A 133 -21.51 -8.21 -23.01
N GLU A 134 -22.69 -8.69 -23.43
CA GLU A 134 -23.59 -9.56 -22.64
C GLU A 134 -22.81 -10.70 -21.92
N GLY A 135 -22.40 -10.50 -20.65
CA GLY A 135 -21.50 -11.45 -20.00
C GLY A 135 -20.87 -11.08 -18.64
N GLY A 136 -21.08 -9.86 -18.13
CA GLY A 136 -20.48 -9.40 -16.86
C GLY A 136 -19.18 -8.61 -17.06
N PRO A 137 -18.56 -8.10 -15.98
CA PRO A 137 -17.32 -7.35 -16.08
C PRO A 137 -16.22 -8.23 -16.68
N GLY A 138 -15.50 -7.70 -17.66
CA GLY A 138 -14.37 -8.39 -18.28
C GLY A 138 -13.25 -8.69 -17.26
N PRO A 139 -12.26 -9.51 -17.62
CA PRO A 139 -11.14 -9.81 -16.74
C PRO A 139 -10.42 -8.51 -16.35
N SER A 140 -10.24 -8.27 -15.05
CA SER A 140 -9.45 -7.18 -14.51
C SER A 140 -8.17 -7.71 -13.86
N VAL A 141 -7.12 -6.90 -13.87
CA VAL A 141 -5.90 -7.15 -13.08
C VAL A 141 -5.85 -6.20 -11.90
N THR A 142 -5.54 -6.74 -10.73
CA THR A 142 -5.28 -5.95 -9.52
C THR A 142 -3.89 -5.35 -9.57
N PHE A 143 -3.67 -4.25 -8.84
CA PHE A 143 -2.36 -3.62 -8.76
C PHE A 143 -1.31 -4.55 -8.12
N SER A 144 -1.70 -5.32 -7.09
CA SER A 144 -0.84 -6.29 -6.43
C SER A 144 -0.46 -7.44 -7.35
N ASP A 145 -1.41 -8.02 -8.10
CA ASP A 145 -1.14 -9.08 -9.08
C ASP A 145 -0.22 -8.59 -10.20
N PHE A 146 -0.41 -7.35 -10.65
CA PHE A 146 0.45 -6.75 -11.66
C PHE A 146 1.89 -6.58 -11.14
N ALA A 147 2.05 -6.06 -9.92
CA ALA A 147 3.36 -5.87 -9.30
C ALA A 147 4.10 -7.19 -9.08
N MET A 148 3.43 -8.21 -8.53
CA MET A 148 4.01 -9.54 -8.35
C MET A 148 4.23 -10.26 -9.69
N GLY A 149 3.37 -10.01 -10.69
CA GLY A 149 3.51 -10.53 -12.04
C GLY A 149 4.79 -10.07 -12.73
N TYR A 150 5.29 -8.87 -12.42
CA TYR A 150 6.58 -8.40 -12.90
C TYR A 150 7.72 -9.35 -12.49
N VAL A 151 7.79 -9.71 -11.20
CA VAL A 151 8.83 -10.61 -10.66
C VAL A 151 8.72 -11.99 -11.30
N ARG A 152 7.52 -12.56 -11.33
CA ARG A 152 7.26 -13.88 -11.95
C ARG A 152 7.64 -13.90 -13.44
N GLY A 153 7.48 -12.77 -14.12
CA GLY A 153 7.82 -12.61 -15.54
C GLY A 153 9.32 -12.57 -15.85
N LEU A 154 10.19 -12.35 -14.85
CA LEU A 154 11.64 -12.29 -15.06
C LEU A 154 12.26 -13.68 -15.33
N GLN A 155 11.55 -14.76 -15.00
CA GLN A 155 12.03 -16.15 -15.17
C GLN A 155 13.41 -16.40 -14.54
N ILE A 156 13.67 -15.73 -13.41
CA ILE A 156 14.83 -15.95 -12.54
C ILE A 156 14.33 -16.48 -11.22
N ASP A 157 14.95 -17.51 -10.68
CA ASP A 157 14.60 -18.05 -9.38
C ASP A 157 15.74 -18.90 -8.82
N THR A 158 15.76 -19.11 -7.52
CA THR A 158 16.68 -20.04 -6.84
C THR A 158 15.98 -20.67 -5.65
N TYR A 159 16.40 -21.89 -5.32
CA TYR A 159 16.04 -22.60 -4.10
C TYR A 159 17.30 -23.17 -3.42
N ASP A 160 18.48 -22.64 -3.78
CA ASP A 160 19.77 -23.14 -3.32
C ASP A 160 19.98 -22.88 -1.83
N GLU A 161 20.83 -23.65 -1.17
CA GLU A 161 21.16 -23.40 0.26
C GLU A 161 22.17 -22.26 0.46
N GLU A 162 22.84 -21.86 -0.62
CA GLU A 162 23.88 -20.84 -0.66
C GLU A 162 23.27 -19.43 -0.65
N ASP A 163 23.68 -18.62 0.34
CA ASP A 163 23.10 -17.29 0.51
C ASP A 163 23.44 -16.34 -0.67
N GLU A 164 24.57 -16.56 -1.35
CA GLU A 164 24.99 -15.75 -2.52
C GLU A 164 23.98 -15.84 -3.68
N SER A 165 23.51 -17.06 -4.02
CA SER A 165 22.50 -17.26 -5.07
C SER A 165 21.20 -16.51 -4.77
N TRP A 166 20.80 -16.46 -3.49
CA TRP A 166 19.61 -15.72 -3.07
C TRP A 166 19.79 -14.22 -3.21
N PHE A 167 20.92 -13.67 -2.76
CA PHE A 167 21.17 -12.23 -2.91
C PHE A 167 21.27 -11.81 -4.39
N ASP A 168 21.85 -12.64 -5.26
CA ASP A 168 21.83 -12.40 -6.71
C ASP A 168 20.40 -12.41 -7.26
N CYS A 169 19.61 -13.43 -6.91
CA CYS A 169 18.21 -13.54 -7.34
C CYS A 169 17.38 -12.33 -6.88
N LEU A 170 17.46 -11.96 -5.60
CA LEU A 170 16.76 -10.80 -5.03
C LEU A 170 17.16 -9.50 -5.73
N SER A 171 18.46 -9.30 -5.98
CA SER A 171 18.96 -8.10 -6.64
C SER A 171 18.51 -8.01 -8.10
N ARG A 172 18.51 -9.13 -8.82
CA ARG A 172 18.04 -9.20 -10.21
C ARG A 172 16.52 -9.06 -10.33
N CYS A 173 15.77 -9.40 -9.28
CA CYS A 173 14.35 -9.11 -9.15
C CYS A 173 14.05 -7.62 -8.88
N GLY A 174 15.08 -6.81 -8.60
CA GLY A 174 14.91 -5.39 -8.28
C GLY A 174 14.36 -5.15 -6.87
N ILE A 175 14.75 -6.00 -5.92
CA ILE A 175 14.29 -5.94 -4.53
C ILE A 175 15.19 -5.02 -3.71
N ALA A 176 14.59 -4.09 -2.98
CA ALA A 176 15.30 -3.13 -2.14
C ALA A 176 16.11 -3.84 -1.03
N PRO A 177 17.30 -3.33 -0.66
CA PRO A 177 18.17 -3.95 0.35
C PRO A 177 17.50 -4.23 1.69
N SER A 178 16.53 -3.40 2.09
CA SER A 178 15.77 -3.58 3.33
C SER A 178 14.91 -4.84 3.31
N LEU A 179 14.23 -5.13 2.20
CA LEU A 179 13.46 -6.36 2.04
C LEU A 179 14.38 -7.57 1.83
N GLN A 180 15.50 -7.41 1.10
CA GLN A 180 16.49 -8.47 0.97
C GLN A 180 16.98 -8.93 2.36
N LYS A 181 17.34 -7.98 3.23
CA LYS A 181 17.79 -8.27 4.60
C LYS A 181 16.71 -8.97 5.44
N ALA A 182 15.44 -8.60 5.27
CA ALA A 182 14.34 -9.22 5.99
C ALA A 182 14.10 -10.67 5.56
N ILE A 183 14.14 -10.95 4.26
CA ILE A 183 14.01 -12.32 3.72
C ILE A 183 15.23 -13.17 4.12
N MET A 184 16.43 -12.59 4.05
CA MET A 184 17.69 -13.28 4.32
C MET A 184 18.07 -13.36 5.80
N ASP A 185 17.20 -12.93 6.72
CA ASP A 185 17.49 -13.01 8.15
C ASP A 185 17.79 -14.48 8.54
N PRO A 186 18.93 -14.77 9.20
CA PRO A 186 19.30 -16.13 9.57
C PRO A 186 18.24 -16.86 10.41
N VAL A 187 17.45 -16.13 11.21
CA VAL A 187 16.35 -16.70 12.00
C VAL A 187 15.29 -17.35 11.10
N PHE A 188 15.09 -16.82 9.89
CA PHE A 188 14.15 -17.35 8.91
C PHE A 188 14.77 -18.35 7.93
N LYS A 189 16.05 -18.73 8.05
CA LYS A 189 16.71 -19.62 7.07
C LYS A 189 15.93 -20.92 6.81
N LYS A 190 15.42 -21.57 7.86
CA LYS A 190 14.61 -22.80 7.70
C LYS A 190 13.31 -22.56 6.94
N CYS A 191 12.66 -21.42 7.19
CA CYS A 191 11.45 -21.01 6.48
C CYS A 191 11.79 -20.67 5.03
N ARG A 192 12.80 -19.82 4.82
CA ARG A 192 13.31 -19.43 3.51
C ARG A 192 13.61 -20.64 2.61
N LEU A 193 14.22 -21.71 3.14
CA LEU A 193 14.56 -22.91 2.37
C LEU A 193 13.38 -23.87 2.11
N SER A 194 12.16 -23.56 2.53
CA SER A 194 11.00 -24.41 2.22
C SER A 194 10.39 -24.13 0.85
N GLU A 195 10.73 -23.00 0.23
CA GLU A 195 10.17 -22.53 -1.04
C GLU A 195 11.23 -21.72 -1.82
N THR A 196 10.92 -21.32 -3.05
CA THR A 196 11.85 -20.60 -3.91
C THR A 196 11.99 -19.12 -3.54
N CYS A 197 13.03 -18.45 -4.06
CA CYS A 197 13.26 -17.03 -3.86
C CYS A 197 12.11 -16.17 -4.40
N VAL A 198 11.61 -16.47 -5.61
CA VAL A 198 10.46 -15.75 -6.18
C VAL A 198 9.20 -15.97 -5.35
N PHE A 199 8.98 -17.19 -4.83
CA PHE A 199 7.87 -17.46 -3.93
C PHE A 199 7.91 -16.50 -2.73
N TRP A 200 9.03 -16.44 -2.00
CA TRP A 200 9.13 -15.60 -0.80
C TRP A 200 9.08 -14.10 -1.09
N ILE A 201 9.58 -13.65 -2.24
CA ILE A 201 9.40 -12.26 -2.68
C ILE A 201 7.91 -11.95 -2.82
N CYS A 202 7.18 -12.76 -3.60
CA CYS A 202 5.77 -12.54 -3.85
C CYS A 202 4.93 -12.68 -2.57
N ASP A 203 5.17 -13.70 -1.76
CA ASP A 203 4.46 -13.92 -0.49
C ASP A 203 4.66 -12.76 0.48
N THR A 204 5.91 -12.29 0.64
CA THR A 204 6.20 -11.16 1.53
C THR A 204 5.57 -9.86 1.02
N MET A 205 5.58 -9.63 -0.29
CA MET A 205 4.91 -8.47 -0.90
C MET A 205 3.40 -8.54 -0.72
N ASP A 206 2.80 -9.71 -0.91
CA ASP A 206 1.36 -9.92 -0.74
C ASP A 206 0.94 -9.66 0.72
N LEU A 207 1.66 -10.20 1.70
CA LEU A 207 1.43 -9.92 3.12
C LEU A 207 1.51 -8.42 3.45
N ARG A 208 2.48 -7.71 2.85
CA ARG A 208 2.60 -6.25 3.02
C ARG A 208 1.40 -5.51 2.41
N TYR A 209 0.95 -5.92 1.22
CA TYR A 209 -0.19 -5.32 0.55
C TYR A 209 -1.49 -5.57 1.32
N GLN A 210 -1.73 -6.81 1.76
CA GLN A 210 -2.86 -7.16 2.62
C GLN A 210 -2.86 -6.36 3.93
N GLY A 211 -1.67 -6.07 4.48
CA GLY A 211 -1.53 -5.17 5.63
C GLY A 211 -2.07 -3.77 5.37
N LEU A 212 -1.82 -3.20 4.18
CA LEU A 212 -2.37 -1.91 3.76
C LEU A 212 -3.89 -1.98 3.54
N GLU A 213 -4.40 -3.06 2.95
CA GLU A 213 -5.84 -3.27 2.81
C GLU A 213 -6.54 -3.43 4.17
N GLY A 214 -5.89 -4.08 5.13
CA GLY A 214 -6.32 -4.16 6.53
C GLY A 214 -6.36 -2.79 7.19
N ALA A 215 -5.36 -1.95 6.95
CA ALA A 215 -5.34 -0.58 7.44
C ALA A 215 -6.47 0.27 6.85
N ARG A 216 -6.70 0.13 5.54
CA ARG A 216 -7.81 0.76 4.84
C ARG A 216 -9.16 0.37 5.43
N ARG A 217 -9.42 -0.93 5.59
CA ARG A 217 -10.66 -1.41 6.22
C ARG A 217 -10.85 -0.83 7.61
N ALA A 218 -9.80 -0.83 8.44
CA ALA A 218 -9.85 -0.28 9.78
C ALA A 218 -10.15 1.23 9.81
N SER A 219 -9.60 1.99 8.86
CA SER A 219 -9.87 3.43 8.74
C SER A 219 -11.34 3.71 8.42
N TRP A 220 -11.91 2.99 7.44
CA TRP A 220 -13.33 3.10 7.09
C TRP A 220 -14.26 2.67 8.24
N GLU A 221 -13.90 1.62 8.98
CA GLU A 221 -14.63 1.20 10.18
C GLU A 221 -14.64 2.32 11.25
N ARG A 222 -13.51 2.99 11.47
CA ARG A 222 -13.41 4.12 12.41
C ARG A 222 -14.22 5.32 11.94
N GLN A 223 -14.21 5.66 10.66
CA GLN A 223 -15.08 6.72 10.14
C GLN A 223 -16.57 6.41 10.36
N LEU A 224 -17.02 5.17 10.12
CA LEU A 224 -18.39 4.78 10.43
C LEU A 224 -18.69 4.95 11.93
N ALA A 225 -17.73 4.66 12.82
CA ALA A 225 -17.88 4.88 14.25
C ALA A 225 -17.97 6.38 14.62
N ILE A 226 -17.14 7.23 14.01
CA ILE A 226 -17.16 8.70 14.18
C ILE A 226 -18.53 9.25 13.77
N GLN A 227 -19.03 8.85 12.60
CA GLN A 227 -20.33 9.29 12.08
C GLN A 227 -21.50 8.83 12.96
N ARG A 228 -21.45 7.59 13.46
CA ARG A 228 -22.44 7.06 14.43
C ARG A 228 -22.41 7.80 15.76
N ALA A 229 -21.24 8.21 16.24
CA ALA A 229 -21.12 9.00 17.46
C ALA A 229 -21.71 10.40 17.27
N ALA A 230 -21.42 11.05 16.13
CA ALA A 230 -21.93 12.39 15.80
C ALA A 230 -23.45 12.44 15.58
N SER A 231 -24.07 11.31 15.19
CA SER A 231 -25.52 11.21 14.94
C SER A 231 -26.33 10.83 16.18
N ARG A 232 -25.70 10.52 17.32
CA ARG A 232 -26.42 10.28 18.58
C ARG A 232 -26.81 11.63 19.20
N PRO A 233 -28.11 11.89 19.44
CA PRO A 233 -28.51 13.09 20.16
C PRO A 233 -27.98 13.03 21.59
N GLU A 234 -27.37 14.13 22.05
CA GLU A 234 -27.04 14.34 23.46
C GLU A 234 -28.33 14.17 24.28
N SER A 235 -28.41 13.07 25.03
CA SER A 235 -29.44 12.93 26.06
C SER A 235 -29.01 13.88 27.17
N GLY A 236 -29.77 14.98 27.29
CA GLY A 236 -29.44 16.12 28.15
C GLY A 236 -29.42 15.86 29.65
#